data_AF-A0A949LJ65-F1
#
_entry.id   AF-A0A949LJ65-F1
#
_cell.length_a   1.000
_cell.length_b   1.000
_cell.length_c   1.000
_cell.angle_alpha   90.00
_cell.angle_beta   90.00
_cell.angle_gamma   90.00
#
_symmetry.space_group_name_H-M   'P 1'
#
loop_
_entity.id
_entity.type
_entity.pdbx_description
1 polymer ?
#
loop_
_entity_poly.entity_id
_entity_poly.type
_entity_poly.pdbx_seq_one_letter_code
_entity_poly.pdbx_strand_id
1 'polypeptide(L)'
;MADRFRKISTDYATINRYVHDTAMMIVQHAYNTKDCSTAQGLINCMPQSARKLALITWFTKYSPIVVKDSDKWQSKMHKPDSKMYVEWQLEEAAANPWYTIAEEMGKESKKYSLDEILAMLPKLAKTVHKKAEGMDGDEAAQTEAFAQWLDQLKIPSFASVKAAVSNDADTPAEGEVEGNIIELPDPEARAA
;
A
#
# COMPACT_ATOMS: atom_id res chain seq x y z
N MET A 1 16.85 26.24 -13.49
CA MET A 1 15.53 25.70 -13.06
C MET A 1 15.64 24.24 -12.59
N ALA A 2 16.37 23.37 -13.29
CA ALA A 2 16.64 21.99 -12.86
C ALA A 2 17.18 21.86 -11.42
N ASP A 3 18.10 22.74 -10.99
CA ASP A 3 18.63 22.73 -9.61
C ASP A 3 17.58 23.09 -8.55
N ARG A 4 16.55 23.86 -8.92
CA ARG A 4 15.44 24.17 -8.01
C ARG A 4 14.51 22.99 -7.87
N PHE A 5 14.22 22.26 -8.96
CA PHE A 5 13.48 21.00 -8.90
C PHE A 5 14.26 19.95 -8.09
N ARG A 6 15.59 19.89 -8.23
CA ARG A 6 16.44 19.04 -7.41
C ARG A 6 16.37 19.43 -5.94
N LYS A 7 16.47 20.71 -5.56
CA LYS A 7 16.29 21.14 -4.16
C LYS A 7 14.90 20.79 -3.61
N ILE A 8 13.84 20.98 -4.38
CA ILE A 8 12.47 20.61 -3.99
C ILE A 8 12.33 19.09 -3.84
N SER A 9 13.03 18.30 -4.65
CA SER A 9 13.02 16.83 -4.56
C SER A 9 14.01 16.26 -3.52
N THR A 10 15.03 17.01 -3.11
CA THR A 10 16.15 16.51 -2.29
C THR A 10 15.94 16.74 -0.80
N ASP A 11 15.07 17.66 -0.38
CA ASP A 11 14.92 17.99 1.05
C ASP A 11 14.02 17.04 1.84
N TYR A 12 13.53 15.96 1.22
CA TYR A 12 12.74 14.94 1.91
C TYR A 12 13.51 14.26 3.04
N ALA A 13 14.83 14.09 2.91
CA ALA A 13 15.66 13.54 3.99
C ALA A 13 15.66 14.45 5.22
N THR A 14 15.77 15.76 5.01
CA THR A 14 15.73 16.77 6.08
C THR A 14 14.35 16.82 6.74
N ILE A 15 13.27 16.83 5.94
CA ILE A 15 11.90 16.77 6.46
C ILE A 15 11.69 15.50 7.29
N ASN A 16 12.15 14.35 6.80
CA ASN A 16 12.02 13.09 7.53
C ASN A 16 12.73 13.12 8.89
N ARG A 17 13.91 13.75 8.96
CA ARG A 17 14.63 13.99 10.22
C ARG A 17 13.86 14.91 11.15
N TYR A 18 13.37 16.05 10.67
CA TYR A 18 12.57 16.96 11.49
C TYR A 18 11.30 16.30 12.05
N VAL A 19 10.61 15.50 11.23
CA VAL A 19 9.44 14.74 11.67
C VAL A 19 9.83 13.71 12.72
N HIS A 20 10.97 13.03 12.56
CA HIS A 20 11.45 12.05 13.52
C HIS A 20 11.84 12.70 14.85
N ASP A 21 12.62 13.78 14.82
CA ASP A 21 13.02 14.52 16.00
C ASP A 21 11.79 15.04 16.76
N THR A 22 10.81 15.57 16.04
CA THR A 22 9.53 16.00 16.62
C THR A 22 8.76 14.83 17.24
N ALA A 23 8.69 13.69 16.55
CA ALA A 23 8.04 12.49 17.08
C ALA A 23 8.73 12.01 18.37
N MET A 24 10.07 11.99 18.41
CA MET A 24 10.85 11.65 19.60
C MET A 24 10.59 12.62 20.76
N MET A 25 10.53 13.93 20.49
CA MET A 25 10.16 14.92 21.50
C MET A 25 8.76 14.68 22.08
N ILE A 26 7.80 14.29 21.24
CA ILE A 26 6.43 13.96 21.67
C ILE A 26 6.43 12.70 22.55
N VAL A 27 7.13 11.64 22.14
CA VAL A 27 7.25 10.40 22.94
C VAL A 27 7.92 10.69 24.27
N GLN A 28 9.00 11.47 24.30
CA GLN A 28 9.70 11.85 25.52
C GLN A 28 8.83 12.72 26.44
N HIS A 29 8.08 13.67 25.87
CA HIS A 29 7.12 14.47 26.62
C HIS A 29 6.04 13.58 27.24
N ALA A 30 5.41 12.73 26.45
CA ALA A 30 4.37 11.81 26.89
C ALA A 30 4.86 10.80 27.93
N TYR A 31 6.12 10.38 27.85
CA TYR A 31 6.75 9.54 28.88
C TYR A 31 6.81 10.27 30.24
N ASN A 32 7.20 11.55 30.23
CA ASN A 32 7.40 12.36 31.44
C ASN A 32 6.08 12.92 32.01
N THR A 33 5.21 13.49 31.18
CA THR A 33 4.01 14.24 31.59
C THR A 33 2.72 13.44 31.44
N LYS A 34 2.76 12.29 30.76
CA LYS A 34 1.58 11.50 30.37
C LYS A 34 0.60 12.26 29.46
N ASP A 35 1.04 13.36 28.84
CA ASP A 35 0.27 14.08 27.82
C ASP A 35 0.76 13.71 26.42
N CYS A 36 -0.17 13.34 25.54
CA CYS A 36 0.09 13.00 24.14
C CYS A 36 -0.71 13.87 23.15
N SER A 37 -1.30 14.98 23.61
CA SER A 37 -2.16 15.88 22.84
C SER A 37 -1.55 16.34 21.50
N THR A 38 -0.23 16.54 21.46
CA THR A 38 0.51 17.01 20.29
C THR A 38 0.74 15.95 19.21
N ALA A 39 0.62 14.65 19.54
CA ALA A 39 0.86 13.55 18.62
C ALA A 39 -0.08 13.57 17.41
N GLN A 40 -1.36 13.87 17.63
CA GLN A 40 -2.33 13.96 16.53
C GLN A 40 -2.06 15.15 15.61
N GLY A 41 -1.58 16.27 16.17
CA GLY A 41 -1.21 17.45 15.39
C GLY A 41 -0.10 17.14 14.39
N LEU A 42 0.94 16.41 14.81
CA LEU A 42 2.03 15.97 13.93
C LEU A 42 1.51 15.12 12.75
N ILE A 43 0.59 14.20 13.03
CA ILE A 43 -0.02 13.35 12.01
C ILE A 43 -0.86 14.17 11.01
N ASN A 44 -1.65 15.12 11.50
CA ASN A 44 -2.50 15.96 10.66
C ASN A 44 -1.70 16.94 9.79
N CYS A 45 -0.50 17.34 10.22
CA CYS A 45 0.40 18.18 9.41
C CYS A 45 0.99 17.47 8.19
N MET A 46 0.96 16.13 8.14
CA MET A 46 1.50 15.37 7.02
C MET A 46 0.46 15.14 5.92
N PRO A 47 0.88 15.14 4.63
CA PRO A 47 -0.02 14.82 3.52
C PRO A 47 -0.50 13.36 3.61
N GLN A 48 -1.74 13.14 3.15
CA GLN A 48 -2.36 11.82 3.05
C GLN A 48 -1.52 10.89 2.17
N SER A 49 -0.72 10.02 2.81
CA SER A 49 0.28 9.20 2.15
C SER A 49 0.67 8.00 3.01
N ALA A 50 1.30 6.98 2.39
CA ALA A 50 1.84 5.83 3.11
C ALA A 50 2.81 6.22 4.26
N ARG A 51 3.47 7.38 4.14
CA ARG A 51 4.34 7.95 5.19
C ARG A 51 3.58 8.31 6.46
N LYS A 52 2.34 8.81 6.32
CA LYS A 52 1.47 9.10 7.47
C LYS A 52 1.11 7.83 8.23
N LEU A 53 0.77 6.76 7.50
CA LEU A 53 0.51 5.44 8.09
C LEU A 53 1.76 4.86 8.75
N ALA A 54 2.93 4.97 8.13
CA ALA A 54 4.18 4.50 8.71
C ALA A 54 4.50 5.18 10.05
N LEU A 55 4.24 6.49 10.18
CA LEU A 55 4.43 7.18 11.46
C LEU A 55 3.41 6.73 12.51
N ILE A 56 2.15 6.46 12.13
CA ILE A 56 1.15 5.87 13.03
C ILE A 56 1.63 4.51 13.53
N THR A 57 2.09 3.64 12.63
CA THR A 57 2.63 2.32 12.98
C THR A 57 3.85 2.45 13.88
N TRP A 58 4.73 3.41 13.62
CA TRP A 58 5.90 3.67 14.45
C TRP A 58 5.50 4.05 15.89
N PHE A 59 4.51 4.95 16.06
CA PHE A 59 4.00 5.30 17.40
C PHE A 59 3.45 4.06 18.13
N THR A 60 2.68 3.23 17.44
CA THR A 60 2.12 2.00 18.05
C THR A 60 3.17 0.93 18.36
N LYS A 61 4.33 0.95 17.69
CA LYS A 61 5.38 -0.06 17.85
C LYS A 61 6.29 0.25 19.04
N TYR A 62 6.58 1.53 19.31
CA TYR A 62 7.56 1.92 20.32
C TYR A 62 6.96 2.69 21.52
N SER A 63 5.65 2.96 21.48
CA SER A 63 4.97 3.71 22.55
C SER A 63 3.51 3.26 22.72
N PRO A 64 2.89 3.53 23.88
CA PRO A 64 1.47 3.27 24.09
C PRO A 64 0.56 4.34 23.46
N ILE A 65 1.10 5.24 22.63
CA ILE A 65 0.36 6.35 22.02
C ILE A 65 -0.48 5.83 20.85
N VAL A 66 -1.76 6.24 20.85
CA VAL A 66 -2.75 5.92 19.82
C VAL A 66 -3.09 7.17 19.04
N VAL A 67 -2.62 7.20 17.81
CA VAL A 67 -2.98 8.19 16.80
C VAL A 67 -3.73 7.51 15.67
N LYS A 68 -4.56 8.27 14.96
CA LYS A 68 -5.30 7.77 13.80
C LYS A 68 -5.22 8.74 12.64
N ASP A 69 -5.46 8.22 11.45
CA ASP A 69 -5.63 9.03 10.25
C ASP A 69 -7.06 9.61 10.20
N SER A 70 -7.34 10.57 11.08
CA SER A 70 -8.61 11.30 11.10
C SER A 70 -8.43 12.64 11.79
N ASP A 71 -8.89 13.70 11.15
CA ASP A 71 -8.77 15.07 11.69
C ASP A 71 -9.61 15.28 12.95
N LYS A 72 -10.65 14.45 13.15
CA LYS A 72 -11.53 14.50 14.33
C LYS A 72 -11.03 13.65 15.50
N TRP A 73 -9.98 12.86 15.30
CA TRP A 73 -9.44 12.03 16.37
C TRP A 73 -8.68 12.88 17.37
N GLN A 74 -8.65 12.44 18.63
CA GLN A 74 -7.80 12.99 19.67
C GLN A 74 -6.85 11.90 20.11
N SER A 75 -5.56 12.21 20.17
CA SER A 75 -4.54 11.27 20.62
C SER A 75 -4.86 10.77 22.03
N LYS A 76 -4.68 9.47 22.23
CA LYS A 76 -4.94 8.79 23.50
C LYS A 76 -3.77 7.87 23.82
N MET A 77 -3.62 7.52 25.08
CA MET A 77 -2.67 6.49 25.50
C MET A 77 -3.40 5.23 25.94
N HIS A 78 -2.86 4.07 25.55
CA HIS A 78 -3.31 2.81 26.10
C HIS A 78 -2.96 2.71 27.58
N LYS A 79 -3.88 2.15 28.36
CA LYS A 79 -3.62 1.79 29.76
C LYS A 79 -2.75 0.54 29.82
N PRO A 80 -1.94 0.35 30.87
CA PRO A 80 -1.07 -0.82 31.04
C PRO A 80 -1.80 -2.16 30.91
N ASP A 81 -3.06 -2.23 31.34
CA ASP A 81 -3.87 -3.46 31.29
C ASP A 81 -4.47 -3.77 29.91
N SER A 82 -4.17 -2.96 28.88
CA SER A 82 -4.69 -3.18 27.54
C SER A 82 -3.83 -4.19 26.77
N LYS A 83 -4.47 -5.09 26.02
CA LYS A 83 -3.78 -5.99 25.08
C LYS A 83 -2.92 -5.26 24.03
N MET A 84 -3.24 -4.00 23.74
CA MET A 84 -2.49 -3.16 22.79
C MET A 84 -1.57 -2.16 23.49
N TYR A 85 -1.31 -2.34 24.78
CA TYR A 85 -0.29 -1.57 25.49
C TYR A 85 1.10 -2.01 25.04
N VAL A 86 1.92 -1.03 24.72
CA VAL A 86 3.33 -1.23 24.39
C VAL A 86 4.15 -0.41 25.37
N GLU A 87 5.17 -1.05 25.94
CA GLU A 87 6.09 -0.40 26.87
C GLU A 87 6.92 0.67 26.14
N TRP A 88 7.37 1.69 26.87
CA TRP A 88 8.10 2.81 26.28
C TRP A 88 9.51 2.37 25.85
N GLN A 89 9.72 2.22 24.55
CA GLN A 89 11.01 1.81 23.98
C GLN A 89 11.73 3.01 23.36
N LEU A 90 12.17 3.96 24.18
CA LEU A 90 12.78 5.22 23.74
C LEU A 90 14.09 5.01 22.95
N GLU A 91 14.93 4.06 23.38
CA GLU A 91 16.21 3.77 22.71
C GLU A 91 15.99 3.12 21.35
N GLU A 92 15.09 2.13 21.27
CA GLU A 92 14.76 1.48 20.00
C GLU A 92 14.05 2.43 19.02
N ALA A 93 13.23 3.33 19.55
CA ALA A 93 12.57 4.38 18.77
C ALA A 93 13.59 5.31 18.11
N ALA A 94 14.65 5.70 18.83
CA ALA A 94 15.73 6.54 18.31
C ALA A 94 16.60 5.79 17.28
N ALA A 95 16.85 4.50 17.51
CA ALA A 95 17.66 3.67 16.62
C ALA A 95 16.92 3.28 15.33
N ASN A 96 15.58 3.24 15.35
CA ASN A 96 14.74 2.85 14.22
C ASN A 96 13.82 4.01 13.79
N PRO A 97 14.29 4.92 12.92
CA PRO A 97 13.51 6.07 12.51
C PRO A 97 12.24 5.67 11.74
N TRP A 98 11.17 6.44 11.90
CA TRP A 98 9.88 6.15 11.26
C TRP A 98 9.96 6.01 9.73
N TYR A 99 10.89 6.72 9.09
CA TYR A 99 11.03 6.70 7.64
C TYR A 99 11.63 5.39 7.11
N THR A 100 12.29 4.56 7.93
CA THR A 100 12.72 3.22 7.50
C THR A 100 11.52 2.30 7.31
N ILE A 101 10.54 2.37 8.22
CA ILE A 101 9.25 1.68 8.09
C ILE A 101 8.48 2.21 6.86
N ALA A 102 8.53 3.51 6.60
CA ALA A 102 7.89 4.09 5.42
C ALA A 102 8.53 3.59 4.11
N GLU A 103 9.84 3.40 4.08
CA GLU A 103 10.54 2.79 2.95
C GLU A 103 10.19 1.31 2.78
N GLU A 104 10.09 0.55 3.87
CA GLU A 104 9.65 -0.85 3.84
C GLU A 104 8.22 -0.96 3.29
N MET A 105 7.29 -0.14 3.80
CA MET A 105 5.92 -0.07 3.31
C MET A 105 5.81 0.41 1.85
N GLY A 106 6.71 1.28 1.41
CA GLY A 106 6.77 1.74 0.02
C GLY A 106 7.40 0.72 -0.95
N LYS A 107 8.35 -0.08 -0.47
CA LYS A 107 8.98 -1.17 -1.24
C LYS A 107 8.06 -2.39 -1.32
N GLU A 108 7.28 -2.65 -0.26
CA GLU A 108 6.19 -3.63 -0.23
C GLU A 108 4.91 -3.09 -0.91
N SER A 109 5.03 -2.58 -2.14
CA SER A 109 3.94 -2.82 -3.08
C SER A 109 3.83 -4.34 -3.20
N LYS A 110 2.96 -4.95 -2.38
CA LYS A 110 2.63 -6.37 -2.48
C LYS A 110 2.26 -6.59 -3.94
N LYS A 111 3.17 -7.21 -4.69
CA LYS A 111 2.87 -7.70 -6.02
C LYS A 111 1.87 -8.81 -5.77
N TYR A 112 0.59 -8.46 -5.74
CA TYR A 112 -0.45 -9.45 -5.59
C TYR A 112 -0.26 -10.42 -6.75
N SER A 113 -0.01 -11.67 -6.41
CA SER A 113 -0.13 -12.73 -7.39
C SER A 113 -1.55 -12.71 -7.95
N LEU A 114 -1.74 -13.11 -9.20
CA LEU A 114 -3.07 -13.16 -9.81
C LEU A 114 -4.05 -13.97 -8.93
N ASP A 115 -3.57 -15.00 -8.23
CA ASP A 115 -4.35 -15.77 -7.27
C ASP A 115 -4.78 -14.97 -6.03
N GLU A 116 -3.93 -14.06 -5.52
CA GLU A 116 -4.30 -13.16 -4.41
C GLU A 116 -5.30 -12.09 -4.86
N ILE A 117 -5.18 -11.59 -6.10
CA ILE A 117 -6.16 -10.67 -6.70
C ILE A 117 -7.51 -11.39 -6.86
N LEU A 118 -7.48 -12.63 -7.33
CA LEU A 118 -8.65 -13.50 -7.44
C LEU A 118 -9.31 -13.77 -6.08
N ALA A 119 -8.52 -13.97 -5.04
CA ALA A 119 -9.03 -14.16 -3.68
C ALA A 119 -9.59 -12.84 -3.06
N MET A 120 -9.20 -11.68 -3.57
CA MET A 120 -9.70 -10.37 -3.11
C MET A 120 -11.01 -9.94 -3.79
N LEU A 121 -11.24 -10.34 -5.04
CA LEU A 121 -12.46 -10.05 -5.80
C LEU A 121 -13.78 -10.32 -5.03
N PRO A 122 -13.99 -11.48 -4.38
CA PRO A 122 -15.23 -11.73 -3.62
C PRO A 122 -15.36 -10.86 -2.36
N LYS A 123 -14.24 -10.41 -1.77
CA LYS A 123 -14.28 -9.46 -0.64
C LYS A 123 -14.64 -8.05 -1.13
N LEU A 124 -14.18 -7.70 -2.32
CA LEU A 124 -14.53 -6.45 -2.99
C LEU A 124 -16.04 -6.42 -3.30
N ALA A 125 -16.58 -7.47 -3.94
CA ALA A 125 -18.00 -7.58 -4.25
C ALA A 125 -18.88 -7.37 -3.01
N LYS A 126 -18.58 -8.03 -1.88
CA LYS A 126 -19.28 -7.83 -0.61
C LYS A 126 -19.22 -6.40 -0.06
N THR A 127 -18.09 -5.73 -0.25
CA THR A 127 -17.92 -4.35 0.21
C THR A 127 -18.69 -3.37 -0.67
N VAL A 128 -18.75 -3.65 -1.97
CA VAL A 128 -19.52 -2.86 -2.95
C VAL A 128 -21.03 -3.04 -2.72
N HIS A 129 -21.52 -4.27 -2.49
CA HIS A 129 -22.92 -4.53 -2.07
C HIS A 129 -23.29 -3.72 -0.82
N LYS A 130 -22.45 -3.79 0.22
CA LYS A 130 -22.68 -3.04 1.46
C LYS A 130 -22.67 -1.52 1.28
N LYS A 131 -21.97 -1.01 0.27
CA LYS A 131 -21.99 0.43 -0.06
C LYS A 131 -23.25 0.81 -0.85
N ALA A 132 -23.72 -0.06 -1.75
CA ALA A 132 -24.96 0.15 -2.48
C ALA A 132 -26.18 0.27 -1.55
N GLU A 133 -26.23 -0.51 -0.47
CA GLU A 133 -27.31 -0.45 0.54
C GLU A 133 -27.45 0.91 1.26
N GLY A 134 -26.44 1.78 1.21
CA GLY A 134 -26.43 3.09 1.84
C GLY A 134 -26.54 4.27 0.85
N MET A 135 -26.79 4.00 -0.42
CA MET A 135 -26.87 4.99 -1.49
C MET A 135 -28.26 4.93 -2.14
N ASP A 136 -28.81 6.07 -2.54
CA ASP A 136 -30.11 6.16 -3.22
C ASP A 136 -29.94 6.69 -4.65
N GLY A 137 -30.78 6.21 -5.58
CA GLY A 137 -30.82 6.68 -6.97
C GLY A 137 -29.92 5.88 -7.93
N ASP A 138 -29.64 6.47 -9.09
CA ASP A 138 -28.94 5.80 -10.21
C ASP A 138 -27.52 5.30 -9.84
N GLU A 139 -26.88 5.94 -8.85
CA GLU A 139 -25.55 5.55 -8.37
C GLU A 139 -25.60 4.22 -7.58
N ALA A 140 -26.70 3.95 -6.87
CA ALA A 140 -26.92 2.68 -6.18
C ALA A 140 -27.11 1.53 -7.18
N ALA A 141 -27.91 1.77 -8.23
CA ALA A 141 -28.16 0.79 -9.28
C ALA A 141 -26.87 0.42 -10.06
N GLN A 142 -26.01 1.41 -10.36
CA GLN A 142 -24.71 1.17 -10.99
C GLN A 142 -23.75 0.41 -10.06
N THR A 143 -23.75 0.74 -8.78
CA THR A 143 -22.90 0.09 -7.77
C THR A 143 -23.32 -1.38 -7.56
N GLU A 144 -24.62 -1.65 -7.55
CA GLU A 144 -25.16 -3.00 -7.42
C GLU A 144 -24.97 -3.84 -8.68
N ALA A 145 -25.15 -3.26 -9.87
CA ALA A 145 -24.84 -3.90 -11.14
C ALA A 145 -23.34 -4.27 -11.24
N PHE A 146 -22.46 -3.40 -10.75
CA PHE A 146 -21.02 -3.67 -10.68
C PHE A 146 -20.70 -4.79 -9.68
N ALA A 147 -21.37 -4.82 -8.52
CA ALA A 147 -21.21 -5.90 -7.55
C ALA A 147 -21.66 -7.26 -8.11
N GLN A 148 -22.78 -7.29 -8.84
CA GLN A 148 -23.26 -8.49 -9.51
C GLN A 148 -22.32 -8.95 -10.63
N TRP A 149 -21.73 -8.03 -11.39
CA TRP A 149 -20.72 -8.36 -12.38
C TRP A 149 -19.45 -8.97 -11.74
N LEU A 150 -19.02 -8.45 -10.60
CA LEU A 150 -17.91 -9.01 -9.82
C LEU A 150 -18.23 -10.42 -9.28
N ASP A 151 -19.47 -10.69 -8.86
CA ASP A 151 -19.91 -12.03 -8.45
C ASP A 151 -20.00 -13.02 -9.63
N GLN A 152 -20.28 -12.51 -10.84
CA GLN A 152 -20.37 -13.32 -12.06
C GLN A 152 -19.02 -13.64 -12.69
N LEU A 153 -17.95 -12.95 -12.30
CA LEU A 153 -16.57 -13.25 -12.68
C LEU A 153 -16.12 -14.58 -12.03
N LYS A 154 -16.64 -15.70 -12.56
CA LYS A 154 -16.10 -17.04 -12.35
C LYS A 154 -14.81 -17.17 -13.12
N ILE A 155 -13.73 -16.63 -12.59
CA ILE A 155 -12.40 -16.85 -13.17
C ILE A 155 -11.94 -18.23 -12.68
N PRO A 156 -11.77 -19.23 -13.57
CA PRO A 156 -11.25 -20.53 -13.17
C PRO A 156 -9.86 -20.35 -12.56
N SER A 157 -9.57 -21.06 -11.47
CA SER A 157 -8.25 -20.95 -10.84
C SER A 157 -7.16 -21.35 -11.83
N PHE A 158 -5.98 -20.75 -11.74
CA PHE A 158 -4.86 -21.13 -12.62
C PHE A 158 -4.49 -22.61 -12.48
N ALA A 159 -4.83 -23.27 -11.36
CA ALA A 159 -4.69 -24.70 -11.20
C ALA A 159 -5.60 -25.50 -12.17
N SER A 160 -6.84 -25.05 -12.41
CA SER A 160 -7.72 -25.70 -13.39
C SER A 160 -7.36 -25.36 -14.84
N VAL A 161 -6.80 -24.16 -15.10
CA VAL A 161 -6.32 -23.77 -16.44
C VAL A 161 -5.06 -24.55 -16.82
N LYS A 162 -4.12 -24.73 -15.87
CA LYS A 162 -2.91 -25.55 -16.09
C LYS A 162 -3.24 -27.03 -16.27
N ALA A 163 -4.26 -27.54 -15.57
CA ALA A 163 -4.76 -28.91 -15.76
C ALA A 163 -5.48 -29.10 -17.11
N ALA A 164 -6.16 -28.08 -17.64
CA ALA A 164 -6.78 -28.13 -18.97
C ALA A 164 -5.73 -28.08 -20.09
N VAL A 165 -4.69 -27.25 -19.96
CA VAL A 165 -3.61 -27.15 -20.97
C VAL A 165 -2.69 -28.38 -20.99
N SER A 166 -2.62 -29.16 -19.91
CA SER A 166 -1.80 -30.39 -19.85
C SER A 166 -2.50 -31.65 -20.34
N ASN A 167 -3.81 -31.59 -20.64
CA ASN A 167 -4.56 -32.73 -21.19
C ASN A 167 -4.68 -32.70 -22.73
N ASP A 168 -4.22 -31.65 -23.40
CA ASP A 168 -4.15 -31.54 -24.87
C ASP A 168 -2.70 -31.63 -25.37
N ALA A 169 -1.97 -32.65 -24.90
CA ALA A 169 -0.71 -33.08 -25.51
C ALA A 169 -0.92 -34.44 -26.19
N ASP A 170 -1.89 -34.51 -27.10
CA ASP A 170 -1.85 -35.55 -28.14
C ASP A 170 -0.90 -35.08 -29.23
N THR A 171 0.13 -35.88 -29.45
CA THR A 171 1.26 -35.57 -30.34
C THR A 171 0.87 -35.94 -31.77
N PRO A 172 0.99 -35.03 -32.75
CA PRO A 172 1.27 -35.43 -34.11
C PRO A 172 2.74 -35.15 -34.44
N ALA A 173 3.31 -36.19 -35.02
CA ALA A 173 4.65 -36.35 -35.56
C ALA A 173 5.27 -35.12 -36.25
N GLU A 174 6.58 -35.03 -36.03
CA GLU A 174 7.63 -34.46 -36.89
C GLU A 174 7.15 -34.00 -38.28
N GLY A 175 7.18 -32.69 -38.49
CA GLY A 175 7.14 -32.05 -39.80
C GLY A 175 8.07 -30.84 -39.77
N GLU A 176 9.12 -30.91 -40.58
CA GLU A 176 10.17 -29.90 -40.73
C GLU A 176 9.59 -28.49 -40.92
N VAL A 177 9.98 -27.55 -40.05
CA VAL A 177 9.70 -26.12 -40.26
C VAL A 177 10.86 -25.53 -41.03
N GLU A 178 10.73 -25.43 -42.36
CA GLU A 178 11.59 -24.58 -43.17
C GLU A 178 11.54 -23.15 -42.62
N GLY A 179 12.72 -22.65 -42.26
CA GLY A 179 12.89 -21.31 -41.71
C GLY A 179 12.56 -20.24 -42.74
N ASN A 180 11.44 -19.55 -42.55
CA ASN A 180 11.18 -18.31 -43.27
C ASN A 180 11.86 -17.15 -42.52
N ILE A 181 13.11 -16.90 -42.87
CA ILE A 181 13.86 -15.71 -42.45
C ILE A 181 13.18 -14.51 -43.09
N ILE A 182 12.51 -13.69 -42.28
CA ILE A 182 12.04 -12.37 -42.71
C ILE A 182 13.29 -11.49 -42.80
N GLU A 183 13.85 -11.34 -44.01
CA GLU A 183 14.87 -10.34 -44.31
C GLU A 183 14.28 -8.95 -44.04
N LEU A 184 14.82 -8.28 -43.03
CA LEU A 184 14.64 -6.85 -42.82
C LEU A 184 15.45 -6.11 -43.90
N PRO A 185 14.83 -5.22 -44.70
CA PRO A 185 15.57 -4.47 -45.70
C PRO A 185 16.54 -3.48 -45.04
N ASP A 186 17.77 -3.51 -45.56
CA ASP A 186 18.93 -2.72 -45.20
C ASP A 186 18.64 -1.20 -45.20
N PRO A 187 18.92 -0.45 -44.10
CA PRO A 187 18.56 0.97 -44.00
C PRO A 187 19.41 1.95 -44.82
N GLU A 188 20.39 1.51 -45.62
CA GLU A 188 21.30 2.43 -46.34
C GLU A 188 20.85 2.87 -47.74
N ALA A 189 19.71 2.42 -48.27
CA ALA A 189 19.25 2.79 -49.61
C ALA A 189 18.41 4.09 -49.70
N ARG A 190 18.55 5.03 -48.75
CA ARG A 190 17.77 6.29 -48.73
C ARG A 190 18.59 7.59 -48.72
N ALA A 191 19.83 7.54 -49.21
CA ALA A 191 20.62 8.74 -49.46
C ALA A 191 21.51 8.58 -50.71
N ALA A 192 20.89 8.63 -51.89
CA ALA A 192 21.53 8.99 -53.16
C ALA A 192 20.47 9.52 -54.13
#